data_AF-A0A9N7W2A6-F1
#
_entry.id   AF-A0A9N7W2A6-F1
#
_cell.length_a   1.000
_cell.length_b   1.000
_cell.length_c   1.000
_cell.angle_alpha   90.00
_cell.angle_beta   90.00
_cell.angle_gamma   90.00
#
_symmetry.space_group_name_H-M   'P 1'
#
loop_
_entity.id
_entity.type
_entity.pdbx_description
1 polymer ?
#
loop_
_entity_poly.entity_id
_entity_poly.type
_entity_poly.pdbx_seq_one_letter_code
_entity_poly.pdbx_strand_id
1 'polypeptide(L)'
;MWRGVWDEVTEAGTPARTESREDEEDRLQDMIPGETPLDYETKRRFVMAAEAVNEHVDPRFLDLDGFMDRTTLKVIVQDVDEPPVFLSPAYEWKVPENAAVGTVLGGVSARDTDTVGNVIRYSVDKRSDGTKAFRIDPNNGTITVARALDRETSAWHNVTVVARETSQNHLSSSVVVFIKVLDINDNVPRLARDYQPYICEGTQAGELIQLLGAVDPDEPVEGHHFYFSMVPEKHINPNFTIRDNQDNTAGIVARRSTFTRKDRTQYLLPVVVTDSGSPALSSTSTLTISVCSCQPAGHCPTGGVEALALSMGLSLQTLLGLLVCLVTLTADLLS
;
A
#
# COMPACT_ATOMS: atom_id res chain seq x y z
N MET A 1 17.79 54.81 33.36
CA MET A 1 18.09 53.64 32.51
C MET A 1 17.31 52.50 33.12
N TRP A 2 16.40 51.89 32.36
CA TRP A 2 15.57 50.80 32.88
C TRP A 2 16.44 49.58 33.12
N ARG A 3 16.36 48.95 34.30
CA ARG A 3 17.00 47.67 34.58
C ARG A 3 15.88 46.69 34.92
N GLY A 4 15.58 45.80 33.99
CA GLY A 4 14.71 44.66 34.27
C GLY A 4 15.49 43.68 35.13
N VAL A 5 15.01 43.40 36.35
CA VAL A 5 15.49 42.30 37.17
C VAL A 5 14.51 41.15 36.99
N TRP A 6 15.01 40.04 36.49
CA TRP A 6 14.24 38.84 36.22
C TRP A 6 14.44 37.86 37.36
N ASP A 7 13.41 37.69 38.17
CA ASP A 7 13.28 36.48 38.97
C ASP A 7 12.24 35.61 38.27
N GLU A 8 12.70 34.54 37.61
CA GLU A 8 11.85 33.35 37.52
C GLU A 8 11.54 33.00 38.98
N VAL A 9 10.26 33.05 39.40
CA VAL A 9 9.90 32.54 40.72
C VAL A 9 9.91 31.01 40.64
N THR A 10 11.12 30.48 40.57
CA THR A 10 11.54 29.12 40.91
C THR A 10 12.77 29.30 41.80
N GLU A 11 12.86 28.52 42.87
CA GLU A 11 13.87 28.68 43.92
C GLU A 11 15.33 28.73 43.37
N ALA A 12 16.12 29.62 43.98
CA ALA A 12 17.60 29.75 43.93
C ALA A 12 18.20 30.59 42.78
N GLY A 13 18.91 31.68 43.17
CA GLY A 13 19.46 32.68 42.24
C GLY A 13 20.99 32.75 42.14
N THR A 14 21.48 33.63 41.25
CA THR A 14 22.73 34.44 41.32
C THR A 14 22.81 35.37 40.08
N PRO A 15 23.50 36.54 40.11
CA PRO A 15 23.33 37.61 39.10
C PRO A 15 24.45 37.72 38.05
N ALA A 16 24.19 38.35 36.89
CA ALA A 16 25.22 38.71 35.92
C ALA A 16 25.04 40.09 35.22
N ARG A 17 26.15 40.85 35.24
CA ARG A 17 26.80 41.79 34.28
C ARG A 17 26.02 42.88 33.51
N THR A 18 26.65 44.05 33.40
CA THR A 18 26.16 45.32 32.83
C THR A 18 26.77 45.63 31.46
N GLU A 19 25.97 46.13 30.50
CA GLU A 19 26.42 46.84 29.29
C GLU A 19 25.33 47.82 28.78
N SER A 20 25.72 48.82 27.98
CA SER A 20 25.03 50.13 27.88
C SER A 20 24.45 50.50 26.50
N ARG A 21 23.21 51.01 26.54
CA ARG A 21 22.67 52.23 25.91
C ARG A 21 22.62 52.35 24.37
N GLU A 22 21.71 51.63 23.73
CA GLU A 22 21.02 52.09 22.50
C GLU A 22 19.60 51.53 22.24
N ASP A 23 19.04 50.69 23.13
CA ASP A 23 17.83 49.91 22.82
C ASP A 23 16.62 50.32 23.69
N GLU A 24 15.87 51.38 23.37
CA GLU A 24 14.61 51.67 24.09
C GLU A 24 13.35 51.14 23.40
N GLU A 25 13.34 50.96 22.08
CA GLU A 25 12.24 50.28 21.37
C GLU A 25 12.43 48.75 21.29
N ASP A 26 13.67 48.27 21.25
CA ASP A 26 14.01 46.83 21.12
C ASP A 26 13.75 46.02 22.40
N ARG A 27 13.66 46.69 23.56
CA ARG A 27 13.50 46.01 24.86
C ARG A 27 12.11 45.49 25.16
N LEU A 28 11.10 45.88 24.39
CA LEU A 28 9.78 45.24 24.46
C LEU A 28 9.76 43.91 23.67
N GLN A 29 10.61 43.78 22.64
CA GLN A 29 10.74 42.55 21.84
C GLN A 29 11.59 41.49 22.55
N ASP A 30 12.58 41.90 23.34
CA ASP A 30 13.34 41.03 24.25
C ASP A 30 12.60 40.64 25.55
N MET A 31 11.35 41.11 25.72
CA MET A 31 10.57 41.02 26.97
C MET A 31 9.67 39.80 27.09
N ILE A 32 9.59 38.99 26.03
CA ILE A 32 8.92 37.68 26.01
C ILE A 32 10.06 36.65 25.98
N PRO A 33 10.11 35.66 26.88
CA PRO A 33 11.19 34.68 26.91
C PRO A 33 11.42 34.09 25.51
N GLY A 34 12.67 34.14 25.07
CA GLY A 34 13.09 33.74 23.74
C GLY A 34 12.61 32.35 23.31
N GLU A 35 12.27 32.29 22.03
CA GLU A 35 12.20 31.11 21.14
C GLU A 35 11.03 30.13 21.26
N THR A 36 10.18 30.19 22.29
CA THR A 36 8.95 29.37 22.32
C THR A 36 7.72 30.21 21.99
N PRO A 37 6.96 29.86 20.94
CA PRO A 37 5.67 30.50 20.66
C PRO A 37 4.76 30.44 21.89
N LEU A 38 3.99 31.50 22.12
CA LEU A 38 2.96 31.49 23.16
C LEU A 38 1.89 30.45 22.79
N ASP A 39 1.62 29.55 23.73
CA ASP A 39 0.63 28.48 23.58
C ASP A 39 -0.36 28.57 24.76
N TYR A 40 -1.64 28.80 24.44
CA TYR A 40 -2.71 28.99 25.42
C TYR A 40 -2.92 27.71 26.26
N GLU A 41 -2.84 26.55 25.62
CA GLU A 41 -3.03 25.21 26.18
C GLU A 41 -1.95 24.91 27.21
N THR A 42 -0.72 25.35 26.94
CA THR A 42 0.43 25.19 27.83
C THR A 42 0.42 26.21 28.97
N LYS A 43 0.23 27.52 28.68
CA LYS A 43 0.32 28.57 29.72
C LYS A 43 -0.51 29.80 29.38
N ARG A 44 -1.61 29.96 30.12
CA ARG A 44 -2.62 31.02 29.90
C ARG A 44 -2.27 32.40 30.43
N ARG A 45 -1.32 32.50 31.38
CA ARG A 45 -0.95 33.78 32.00
C ARG A 45 0.50 33.82 32.44
N PHE A 46 1.08 35.01 32.34
CA PHE A 46 2.39 35.35 32.86
C PHE A 46 2.25 36.51 33.83
N VAL A 47 2.98 36.45 34.93
CA VAL A 47 3.05 37.53 35.92
C VAL A 47 4.52 37.90 36.03
N MET A 48 4.84 39.15 35.76
CA MET A 48 6.21 39.66 35.72
C MET A 48 6.31 40.88 36.63
N ALA A 49 7.47 41.06 37.26
CA ALA A 49 7.79 42.30 37.96
C ALA A 49 8.52 43.24 37.00
N ALA A 50 8.11 44.50 36.96
CA ALA A 50 8.81 45.55 36.25
C ALA A 50 9.40 46.51 37.28
N GLU A 51 10.71 46.73 37.18
CA GLU A 51 11.47 47.58 38.11
C GLU A 51 12.03 48.79 37.35
N ALA A 52 11.73 49.97 37.88
CA ALA A 52 12.25 51.23 37.38
C ALA A 52 13.32 51.73 38.35
N VAL A 53 14.58 51.74 37.93
CA VAL A 53 15.72 52.19 38.74
C VAL A 53 16.25 53.51 38.19
N ASN A 54 16.41 54.51 39.05
CA ASN A 54 17.15 55.71 38.67
C ASN A 54 18.66 55.46 38.85
N GLU A 55 19.39 55.35 37.75
CA GLU A 55 20.84 55.09 37.78
C GLU A 55 21.71 56.33 37.97
N HIS A 56 21.13 57.53 37.88
CA HIS A 56 21.84 58.80 38.09
C HIS A 56 21.29 59.49 39.35
N VAL A 57 21.66 58.94 40.51
CA VAL A 57 21.33 59.52 41.82
C VAL A 57 22.43 60.50 42.20
N ASP A 58 22.07 61.74 42.52
CA ASP A 58 23.03 62.72 43.05
C ASP A 58 23.57 62.21 44.41
N PRO A 59 24.91 62.20 44.63
CA PRO A 59 25.54 61.64 45.83
C PRO A 59 24.97 62.16 47.16
N ARG A 60 24.37 63.35 47.17
CA ARG A 60 23.76 63.95 48.36
C ARG A 60 22.46 63.27 48.82
N PHE A 61 21.89 62.38 48.00
CA PHE A 61 20.64 61.68 48.28
C PHE A 61 20.82 60.16 48.38
N LEU A 62 22.05 59.64 48.36
CA LEU A 62 22.33 58.20 48.47
C LEU A 62 21.85 57.58 49.80
N ASP A 63 21.69 58.40 50.83
CA ASP A 63 21.25 57.97 52.17
C ASP A 63 19.72 57.75 52.26
N LEU A 64 18.98 58.10 51.20
CA LEU A 64 17.53 57.90 51.09
C LEU A 64 17.28 56.64 50.24
N ASP A 65 16.98 55.52 50.90
CA ASP A 65 16.47 54.34 50.20
C ASP A 65 15.14 54.70 49.49
N GLY A 66 15.02 54.39 48.20
CA GLY A 66 13.76 54.62 47.46
C GLY A 66 13.84 54.99 45.98
N PHE A 67 14.99 54.92 45.31
CA PHE A 67 15.10 55.23 43.87
C PHE A 67 14.72 54.06 42.95
N MET A 68 13.90 53.15 43.46
CA MET A 68 13.37 52.01 42.73
C MET A 68 11.86 51.95 42.92
N ASP A 69 11.12 51.95 41.82
CA ASP A 69 9.71 51.62 41.81
C ASP A 69 9.51 50.23 41.21
N ARG A 70 8.56 49.46 41.75
CA ARG A 70 8.27 48.09 41.31
C ARG A 70 6.78 47.96 41.07
N THR A 71 6.43 47.50 39.88
CA THR A 71 5.05 47.16 39.53
C THR A 71 4.95 45.74 38.99
N THR A 72 3.73 45.22 38.87
CA THR A 72 3.47 43.88 38.33
C THR A 72 2.76 43.99 36.99
N LEU A 73 3.38 43.42 35.95
CA LEU A 73 2.78 43.23 34.65
C LEU A 73 2.06 41.87 34.63
N LYS A 74 0.81 41.85 34.18
CA LYS A 74 0.05 40.62 33.94
C LYS A 74 -0.20 40.50 32.44
N VAL A 75 0.36 39.46 31.83
CA VAL A 75 0.10 39.11 30.43
C VAL A 75 -0.85 37.92 30.40
N ILE A 76 -1.93 38.06 29.65
CA ILE A 76 -2.94 37.01 29.46
C ILE A 76 -2.81 36.55 28.02
N VAL A 77 -2.62 35.24 27.84
CA VAL A 77 -2.64 34.62 26.51
C VAL A 77 -4.09 34.46 26.10
N GLN A 78 -4.40 34.86 24.88
CA GLN A 78 -5.73 34.65 24.30
C GLN A 78 -5.77 33.30 23.61
N ASP A 79 -6.89 32.62 23.79
CA ASP A 79 -7.19 31.37 23.11
C ASP A 79 -7.47 31.66 21.62
N VAL A 80 -6.89 30.87 20.72
CA VAL A 80 -7.04 30.97 19.27
C VAL A 80 -7.42 29.59 18.77
N ASP A 81 -8.45 29.51 17.92
CA ASP A 81 -8.99 28.26 17.38
C ASP A 81 -7.89 27.44 16.66
N GLU A 82 -7.67 26.20 17.10
CA GLU A 82 -6.67 25.25 16.60
C GLU A 82 -7.33 24.01 15.98
N PRO A 83 -6.77 23.41 14.91
CA PRO A 83 -7.36 22.21 14.31
C PRO A 83 -7.36 21.03 15.29
N PRO A 84 -8.27 20.04 15.14
CA PRO A 84 -8.30 18.90 16.03
C PRO A 84 -7.03 18.07 15.87
N VAL A 85 -6.56 17.42 16.92
CA VAL A 85 -5.38 16.56 16.89
C VAL A 85 -5.79 15.11 17.11
N PHE A 86 -5.38 14.21 16.20
CA PHE A 86 -5.59 12.78 16.37
C PHE A 86 -4.79 12.25 17.57
N LEU A 87 -5.41 11.34 18.34
CA LEU A 87 -4.79 10.74 19.53
C LEU A 87 -3.61 9.81 19.21
N SER A 88 -3.42 9.47 17.94
CA SER A 88 -2.32 8.64 17.46
C SER A 88 -1.83 9.20 16.12
N PRO A 89 -0.52 9.15 15.86
CA PRO A 89 0.07 9.68 14.63
C PRO A 89 -0.28 8.83 13.40
N ALA A 90 -0.66 7.57 13.61
CA ALA A 90 -1.16 6.64 12.61
C ALA A 90 -1.96 5.51 13.29
N TYR A 91 -2.77 4.81 12.51
CA TYR A 91 -3.50 3.61 12.95
C TYR A 91 -3.19 2.44 12.01
N GLU A 92 -3.13 1.22 12.55
CA GLU A 92 -2.92 0.01 11.77
C GLU A 92 -3.98 -1.04 12.11
N TRP A 93 -4.62 -1.62 11.09
CA TRP A 93 -5.57 -2.71 11.23
C TRP A 93 -5.33 -3.80 10.21
N LYS A 94 -5.82 -4.99 10.53
CA LYS A 94 -5.76 -6.18 9.68
C LYS A 94 -7.17 -6.73 9.49
N VAL A 95 -7.50 -7.13 8.27
CA VAL A 95 -8.82 -7.64 7.92
C VAL A 95 -8.69 -8.76 6.90
N PRO A 96 -9.35 -9.92 7.08
CA PRO A 96 -9.34 -10.94 6.04
C PRO A 96 -10.12 -10.48 4.81
N GLU A 97 -9.69 -10.89 3.62
CA GLU A 97 -10.36 -10.45 2.38
C GLU A 97 -11.81 -10.89 2.27
N ASN A 98 -12.15 -12.05 2.85
CA ASN A 98 -13.51 -12.56 2.92
C ASN A 98 -14.39 -11.84 3.97
N ALA A 99 -13.90 -10.77 4.62
CA ALA A 99 -14.68 -10.00 5.57
C ALA A 99 -15.95 -9.42 4.91
N ALA A 100 -17.09 -9.65 5.56
CA ALA A 100 -18.37 -9.17 5.06
C ALA A 100 -18.41 -7.63 5.03
N VAL A 101 -19.13 -7.07 4.06
CA VAL A 101 -19.47 -5.64 4.05
C VAL A 101 -20.20 -5.28 5.36
N GLY A 102 -19.74 -4.21 6.01
CA GLY A 102 -20.18 -3.78 7.34
C GLY A 102 -19.29 -4.25 8.50
N THR A 103 -18.30 -5.10 8.24
CA THR A 103 -17.32 -5.51 9.27
C THR A 103 -16.62 -4.28 9.84
N VAL A 104 -16.58 -4.17 11.17
CA VAL A 104 -15.93 -3.08 11.90
C VAL A 104 -14.43 -3.39 12.04
N LEU A 105 -13.58 -2.45 11.63
CA LEU A 105 -12.13 -2.56 11.77
C LEU A 105 -11.63 -1.99 13.10
N GLY A 106 -12.15 -0.83 13.48
CA GLY A 106 -11.71 -0.06 14.63
C GLY A 106 -12.23 1.37 14.57
N GLY A 107 -11.81 2.21 15.51
CA GLY A 107 -12.16 3.63 15.54
C GLY A 107 -10.92 4.49 15.60
N VAL A 108 -10.97 5.64 14.93
CA VAL A 108 -10.02 6.73 15.16
C VAL A 108 -10.62 7.77 16.09
N SER A 109 -9.77 8.50 16.80
CA SER A 109 -10.22 9.59 17.66
C SER A 109 -9.30 10.80 17.51
N ALA A 110 -9.92 11.97 17.43
CA ALA A 110 -9.27 13.26 17.50
C ALA A 110 -9.87 14.09 18.64
N ARG A 111 -9.07 14.99 19.18
CA ARG A 111 -9.43 15.92 20.24
C ARG A 111 -9.08 17.34 19.82
N ASP A 112 -9.99 18.25 20.09
CA ASP A 112 -9.79 19.69 20.02
C ASP A 112 -9.55 20.18 21.47
N THR A 113 -8.50 20.97 21.67
CA THR A 113 -8.03 21.43 22.99
C THR A 113 -8.53 22.83 23.37
N ASP A 114 -9.18 23.51 22.44
CA ASP A 114 -9.66 24.88 22.61
C ASP A 114 -10.70 24.98 23.72
N THR A 115 -10.83 26.17 24.31
CA THR A 115 -11.77 26.39 25.42
C THR A 115 -13.23 26.23 24.97
N VAL A 116 -13.52 26.46 23.69
CA VAL A 116 -14.84 26.24 23.08
C VAL A 116 -14.86 24.84 22.48
N GLY A 117 -15.55 23.91 23.14
CA GLY A 117 -15.66 22.54 22.64
C GLY A 117 -16.39 22.49 21.30
N ASN A 118 -15.66 22.29 20.21
CA ASN A 118 -16.22 22.08 18.89
C ASN A 118 -16.61 20.60 18.69
N VAL A 119 -17.70 20.35 17.94
CA VAL A 119 -18.04 18.98 17.53
C VAL A 119 -17.13 18.57 16.39
N ILE A 120 -16.44 17.45 16.56
CA ILE A 120 -15.56 16.87 15.53
C ILE A 120 -16.36 15.91 14.65
N ARG A 121 -16.21 16.06 13.34
CA ARG A 121 -16.78 15.18 12.32
C ARG A 121 -15.68 14.47 11.57
N TYR A 122 -15.85 13.16 11.39
CA TYR A 122 -14.87 12.32 10.71
C TYR A 122 -15.30 12.04 9.27
N SER A 123 -14.32 11.95 8.36
CA SER A 123 -14.54 11.55 6.98
C SER A 123 -13.31 10.85 6.39
N VAL A 124 -13.52 9.99 5.40
CA VAL A 124 -12.44 9.41 4.61
C VAL A 124 -12.16 10.30 3.40
N ASP A 125 -10.90 10.64 3.16
CA ASP A 125 -10.50 11.28 1.91
C ASP A 125 -10.64 10.28 0.75
N LYS A 126 -11.60 10.58 -0.13
CA LYS A 126 -11.93 9.76 -1.31
C LYS A 126 -10.76 9.60 -2.29
N ARG A 127 -9.73 10.47 -2.23
CA ARG A 127 -8.53 10.35 -3.06
C ARG A 127 -7.58 9.26 -2.55
N SER A 128 -7.58 9.01 -1.25
CA SER A 128 -6.76 7.98 -0.61
C SER A 128 -7.36 6.57 -0.75
N ASP A 129 -8.70 6.47 -0.85
CA ASP A 129 -9.43 5.23 -1.04
C ASP A 129 -10.10 5.19 -2.42
N GLY A 130 -9.29 4.94 -3.45
CA GLY A 130 -9.75 4.93 -4.85
C GLY A 130 -10.84 3.88 -5.14
N THR A 131 -10.84 2.76 -4.41
CA THR A 131 -11.83 1.68 -4.55
C THR A 131 -13.09 1.94 -3.74
N LYS A 132 -13.06 2.90 -2.80
CA LYS A 132 -14.12 3.16 -1.80
C LYS A 132 -14.38 1.91 -0.95
N ALA A 133 -13.32 1.18 -0.62
CA ALA A 133 -13.38 -0.05 0.14
C ALA A 133 -13.80 0.19 1.60
N PHE A 134 -13.64 1.42 2.12
CA PHE A 134 -13.90 1.73 3.52
C PHE A 134 -14.89 2.89 3.70
N ARG A 135 -15.60 2.86 4.82
CA ARG A 135 -16.49 3.93 5.26
C ARG A 135 -16.26 4.21 6.73
N ILE A 136 -16.32 5.47 7.10
CA ILE A 136 -16.24 5.93 8.49
C ILE A 136 -17.60 6.49 8.97
N ASP A 137 -17.94 6.22 10.23
CA ASP A 137 -19.03 6.90 10.91
C ASP A 137 -18.60 8.33 11.28
N PRO A 138 -19.32 9.37 10.82
CA PRO A 138 -18.92 10.75 11.01
C PRO A 138 -19.02 11.25 12.45
N ASN A 139 -19.70 10.53 13.35
CA ASN A 139 -19.90 10.95 14.75
C ASN A 139 -18.85 10.35 15.69
N ASN A 140 -18.43 9.11 15.46
CA ASN A 140 -17.59 8.37 16.41
C ASN A 140 -16.27 7.85 15.82
N GLY A 141 -16.02 8.09 14.52
CA GLY A 141 -14.76 7.71 13.88
C GLY A 141 -14.60 6.21 13.61
N THR A 142 -15.66 5.41 13.75
CA THR A 142 -15.62 3.95 13.50
C THR A 142 -15.50 3.67 12.01
N ILE A 143 -14.48 2.90 11.62
CA ILE A 143 -14.22 2.50 10.25
C ILE A 143 -14.77 1.08 10.00
N THR A 144 -15.43 0.93 8.87
CA THR A 144 -16.10 -0.30 8.43
C THR A 144 -15.74 -0.63 6.98
N VAL A 145 -15.75 -1.91 6.65
CA VAL A 145 -15.66 -2.41 5.27
C VAL A 145 -16.92 -1.99 4.52
N ALA A 146 -16.76 -1.27 3.42
CA ALA A 146 -17.86 -0.77 2.58
C ALA A 146 -18.03 -1.57 1.29
N ARG A 147 -17.00 -2.28 0.84
CA ARG A 147 -17.00 -3.14 -0.36
C ARG A 147 -16.19 -4.40 -0.09
N ALA A 148 -16.46 -5.45 -0.87
CA ALA A 148 -15.66 -6.66 -0.84
C ALA A 148 -14.18 -6.33 -1.06
N LEU A 149 -13.32 -7.00 -0.30
CA LEU A 149 -11.88 -6.91 -0.39
C LEU A 149 -11.38 -8.11 -1.19
N ASP A 150 -10.22 -7.94 -1.79
CA ASP A 150 -9.54 -8.94 -2.61
C ASP A 150 -8.04 -8.64 -2.47
N ARG A 151 -7.32 -9.53 -1.82
CA ARG A 151 -5.91 -9.35 -1.49
C ARG A 151 -5.04 -9.47 -2.74
N GLU A 152 -5.40 -10.34 -3.69
CA GLU A 152 -4.71 -10.51 -4.97
C GLU A 152 -4.77 -9.21 -5.79
N THR A 153 -5.87 -8.46 -5.69
CA THR A 153 -5.99 -7.13 -6.29
C THR A 153 -5.25 -6.06 -5.48
N SER A 154 -5.43 -6.03 -4.15
CA SER A 154 -4.79 -5.05 -3.28
C SER A 154 -4.62 -5.53 -1.84
N ALA A 155 -3.40 -5.92 -1.48
CA ALA A 155 -3.06 -6.36 -0.13
C ALA A 155 -3.01 -5.23 0.92
N TRP A 156 -2.88 -3.97 0.50
CA TRP A 156 -2.69 -2.82 1.39
C TRP A 156 -3.52 -1.62 0.96
N HIS A 157 -4.20 -1.01 1.93
CA HIS A 157 -4.92 0.25 1.76
C HIS A 157 -4.42 1.29 2.75
N ASN A 158 -3.98 2.44 2.22
CA ASN A 158 -3.55 3.58 3.02
C ASN A 158 -4.62 4.65 2.95
N VAL A 159 -5.52 4.64 3.93
CA VAL A 159 -6.70 5.50 3.96
C VAL A 159 -6.40 6.74 4.80
N THR A 160 -6.52 7.92 4.22
CA THR A 160 -6.43 9.18 4.93
C THR A 160 -7.78 9.52 5.53
N VAL A 161 -7.82 9.68 6.85
CA VAL A 161 -8.99 10.10 7.59
C VAL A 161 -8.83 11.56 8.00
N VAL A 162 -9.89 12.34 7.81
CA VAL A 162 -9.94 13.75 8.12
C VAL A 162 -10.86 13.95 9.33
N ALA A 163 -10.36 14.62 10.36
CA ALA A 163 -11.16 15.14 11.46
C ALA A 163 -11.37 16.64 11.22
N ARG A 164 -12.63 17.08 11.24
CA ARG A 164 -13.00 18.47 10.95
C ARG A 164 -13.95 18.99 12.02
N GLU A 165 -13.70 20.20 12.47
CA GLU A 165 -14.62 20.90 13.38
C GLU A 165 -15.87 21.40 12.67
N THR A 166 -16.96 21.45 13.43
CA THR A 166 -18.17 22.16 13.03
C THR A 166 -18.14 23.66 13.36
N SER A 167 -17.00 24.19 13.83
CA SER A 167 -16.77 25.61 14.08
C SER A 167 -16.90 26.45 12.80
N GLN A 168 -16.96 27.79 12.92
CA GLN A 168 -17.06 28.68 11.74
C GLN A 168 -15.80 28.66 10.87
N ASN A 169 -14.63 28.43 11.47
CA ASN A 169 -13.36 28.36 10.75
C ASN A 169 -13.17 27.01 10.04
N HIS A 170 -13.92 26.00 10.47
CA HIS A 170 -13.94 24.66 9.87
C HIS A 170 -12.55 24.04 9.75
N LEU A 171 -11.72 24.22 10.79
CA LEU A 171 -10.37 23.69 10.86
C LEU A 171 -10.40 22.16 10.81
N SER A 172 -9.31 21.58 10.31
CA SER A 172 -9.22 20.15 10.09
C SER A 172 -7.79 19.63 10.17
N SER A 173 -7.65 18.40 10.62
CA SER A 173 -6.41 17.62 10.53
C SER A 173 -6.66 16.30 9.82
N SER A 174 -5.59 15.59 9.51
CA SER A 174 -5.66 14.30 8.83
C SER A 174 -4.67 13.30 9.43
N VAL A 175 -5.05 12.03 9.40
CA VAL A 175 -4.22 10.90 9.84
C VAL A 175 -4.29 9.77 8.82
N VAL A 176 -3.20 9.01 8.69
CA VAL A 176 -3.17 7.82 7.84
C VAL A 176 -3.56 6.59 8.65
N VAL A 177 -4.42 5.77 8.06
CA VAL A 177 -4.83 4.45 8.54
C VAL A 177 -4.30 3.41 7.57
N PHE A 178 -3.40 2.55 8.05
CA PHE A 178 -2.84 1.43 7.31
C PHE A 178 -3.72 0.19 7.51
N ILE A 179 -4.28 -0.33 6.44
CA ILE A 179 -5.14 -1.51 6.49
C ILE A 179 -4.47 -2.60 5.66
N LYS A 180 -4.04 -3.68 6.33
CA LYS A 180 -3.53 -4.88 5.68
C LYS A 180 -4.67 -5.86 5.45
N VAL A 181 -4.87 -6.25 4.20
CA VAL A 181 -5.77 -7.36 3.85
C VAL A 181 -5.01 -8.66 4.10
N LEU A 182 -5.62 -9.57 4.87
CA LEU A 182 -5.08 -10.90 5.16
C LEU A 182 -5.62 -11.89 4.15
N ASP A 183 -4.71 -12.75 3.71
CA ASP A 183 -4.94 -13.83 2.75
C ASP A 183 -5.91 -14.89 3.29
N ILE A 184 -6.78 -15.35 2.40
CA ILE A 184 -7.65 -16.50 2.55
C ILE A 184 -7.47 -17.35 1.29
N ASN A 185 -7.28 -18.66 1.46
CA ASN A 185 -7.15 -19.57 0.33
C ASN A 185 -8.48 -19.70 -0.45
N ASP A 186 -8.70 -18.81 -1.41
CA ASP A 186 -9.92 -18.71 -2.22
C ASP A 186 -9.66 -18.84 -3.72
N ASN A 187 -8.39 -18.91 -4.14
CA ASN A 187 -8.00 -19.23 -5.50
C ASN A 187 -7.67 -20.72 -5.66
N VAL A 188 -7.88 -21.23 -6.87
CA VAL A 188 -7.48 -22.60 -7.23
C VAL A 188 -6.09 -22.58 -7.87
N PRO A 189 -5.24 -23.58 -7.60
CA PRO A 189 -3.94 -23.64 -8.25
C PRO A 189 -4.11 -24.00 -9.72
N ARG A 190 -3.23 -23.48 -10.56
CA ARG A 190 -3.20 -23.78 -12.01
C ARG A 190 -1.83 -24.23 -12.45
N LEU A 191 -1.75 -24.90 -13.59
CA LEU A 191 -0.47 -25.22 -14.21
C LEU A 191 0.30 -23.93 -14.51
N ALA A 192 1.60 -23.93 -14.22
CA ALA A 192 2.45 -22.74 -14.31
C ALA A 192 2.60 -22.20 -15.74
N ARG A 193 2.32 -23.05 -16.75
CA ARG A 193 2.44 -22.76 -18.18
C ARG A 193 1.42 -23.57 -18.97
N ASP A 194 1.17 -23.14 -20.20
CA ASP A 194 0.46 -23.93 -21.19
C ASP A 194 1.39 -25.02 -21.75
N TYR A 195 1.49 -26.14 -21.03
CA TYR A 195 2.34 -27.26 -21.43
C TYR A 195 1.84 -27.91 -22.72
N GLN A 196 2.74 -28.09 -23.69
CA GLN A 196 2.50 -28.81 -24.95
C GLN A 196 3.38 -30.07 -25.02
N PRO A 197 3.13 -31.07 -24.16
CA PRO A 197 3.95 -32.26 -24.08
C PRO A 197 3.89 -33.06 -25.38
N TYR A 198 4.99 -33.71 -25.71
CA TYR A 198 5.07 -34.64 -26.82
C TYR A 198 5.79 -35.91 -26.44
N ILE A 199 5.48 -36.99 -27.15
CA ILE A 199 6.11 -38.29 -26.95
C ILE A 199 6.65 -38.85 -28.26
N CYS A 200 7.84 -39.41 -28.18
CA CYS A 200 8.52 -40.01 -29.32
C CYS A 200 7.95 -41.36 -29.69
N GLU A 201 7.85 -41.63 -30.99
CA GLU A 201 7.74 -43.00 -31.48
C GLU A 201 8.97 -43.79 -31.00
N GLY A 202 8.76 -44.83 -30.19
CA GLY A 202 9.83 -45.63 -29.60
C GLY A 202 10.20 -45.32 -28.14
N THR A 203 9.55 -44.33 -27.51
CA THR A 203 9.68 -44.06 -26.07
C THR A 203 9.47 -45.33 -25.24
N GLN A 204 10.39 -45.58 -24.30
CA GLN A 204 10.31 -46.70 -23.37
C GLN A 204 9.41 -46.38 -22.18
N ALA A 205 8.90 -47.42 -21.53
CA ALA A 205 8.19 -47.26 -20.26
C ALA A 205 9.15 -46.71 -19.19
N GLY A 206 8.68 -45.75 -18.39
CA GLY A 206 9.46 -45.08 -17.34
C GLY A 206 10.12 -43.76 -17.77
N GLU A 207 10.13 -43.43 -19.06
CA GLU A 207 10.68 -42.15 -19.53
C GLU A 207 9.83 -40.95 -19.09
N LEU A 208 10.51 -39.87 -18.70
CA LEU A 208 9.90 -38.59 -18.36
C LEU A 208 9.53 -37.86 -19.67
N ILE A 209 8.26 -37.48 -19.80
CA ILE A 209 7.71 -36.77 -20.96
C ILE A 209 7.76 -35.26 -20.73
N GLN A 210 7.27 -34.82 -19.57
CA GLN A 210 7.15 -33.39 -19.26
C GLN A 210 7.23 -33.20 -17.76
N LEU A 211 7.99 -32.19 -17.33
CA LEU A 211 7.96 -31.69 -15.96
C LEU A 211 6.91 -30.57 -15.86
N LEU A 212 5.97 -30.76 -14.94
CA LEU A 212 4.88 -29.85 -14.60
C LEU A 212 5.24 -29.07 -13.34
N GLY A 213 4.77 -27.84 -13.25
CA GLY A 213 4.72 -27.04 -12.04
C GLY A 213 3.37 -26.34 -11.97
N ALA A 214 3.07 -25.77 -10.81
CA ALA A 214 1.83 -25.05 -10.57
C ALA A 214 2.10 -23.66 -9.98
N VAL A 215 1.10 -22.78 -10.11
CA VAL A 215 1.05 -21.45 -9.50
C VAL A 215 -0.32 -21.24 -8.90
N ASP A 216 -0.35 -20.49 -7.80
CA ASP A 216 -1.55 -20.05 -7.11
C ASP A 216 -1.40 -18.55 -6.81
N PRO A 217 -2.43 -17.72 -7.08
CA PRO A 217 -2.43 -16.31 -6.68
C PRO A 217 -2.36 -16.06 -5.16
N ASP A 218 -2.84 -17.01 -4.35
CA ASP A 218 -2.89 -16.90 -2.89
C ASP A 218 -1.47 -16.74 -2.28
N GLU A 219 -1.37 -16.12 -1.10
CA GLU A 219 -0.10 -15.94 -0.40
C GLU A 219 0.48 -17.31 0.02
N PRO A 220 1.70 -17.66 -0.39
CA PRO A 220 2.27 -18.95 -0.06
C PRO A 220 2.54 -19.05 1.45
N VAL A 221 1.87 -19.99 2.11
CA VAL A 221 2.18 -20.36 3.49
C VAL A 221 3.52 -21.09 3.58
N GLU A 222 4.18 -21.02 4.74
CA GLU A 222 5.39 -21.79 4.98
C GLU A 222 5.10 -23.29 4.81
N GLY A 223 5.86 -23.95 3.94
CA GLY A 223 5.60 -25.35 3.58
C GLY A 223 4.47 -25.57 2.59
N HIS A 224 4.00 -24.53 1.88
CA HIS A 224 3.01 -24.69 0.81
C HIS A 224 3.47 -25.75 -0.20
N HIS A 225 2.53 -26.64 -0.50
CA HIS A 225 2.72 -27.76 -1.39
C HIS A 225 1.58 -27.84 -2.41
N PHE A 226 1.93 -28.13 -3.66
CA PHE A 226 1.00 -28.55 -4.69
C PHE A 226 1.06 -30.07 -4.82
N TYR A 227 -0.12 -30.67 -4.96
CA TYR A 227 -0.28 -32.10 -5.21
C TYR A 227 -0.81 -32.33 -6.62
N PHE A 228 -0.14 -33.20 -7.36
CA PHE A 228 -0.50 -33.49 -8.75
C PHE A 228 -1.07 -34.91 -8.86
N SER A 229 -2.25 -35.02 -9.46
CA SER A 229 -2.89 -36.32 -9.68
C SER A 229 -3.64 -36.35 -11.01
N MET A 230 -4.13 -37.54 -11.38
CA MET A 230 -5.09 -37.66 -12.49
C MET A 230 -6.51 -37.66 -11.92
N VAL A 231 -7.48 -37.29 -12.76
CA VAL A 231 -8.90 -37.31 -12.36
C VAL A 231 -9.28 -38.65 -11.70
N PRO A 232 -9.91 -38.63 -10.51
CA PRO A 232 -10.20 -39.83 -9.71
C PRO A 232 -10.93 -40.93 -10.49
N GLU A 233 -11.86 -40.57 -11.37
CA GLU A 233 -12.65 -41.55 -12.14
C GLU A 233 -11.81 -42.36 -13.17
N LYS A 234 -10.55 -41.97 -13.42
CA LYS A 234 -9.60 -42.65 -14.33
C LYS A 234 -8.29 -43.05 -13.63
N HIS A 235 -8.38 -43.59 -12.41
CA HIS A 235 -7.21 -44.01 -11.61
C HIS A 235 -6.17 -44.89 -12.33
N ILE A 236 -6.52 -45.53 -13.45
CA ILE A 236 -5.58 -46.31 -14.26
C ILE A 236 -5.60 -45.82 -15.71
N ASN A 237 -4.79 -44.80 -15.99
CA ASN A 237 -4.39 -44.52 -17.36
C ASN A 237 -3.30 -45.54 -17.77
N PRO A 238 -3.52 -46.37 -18.82
CA PRO A 238 -2.55 -47.39 -19.24
C PRO A 238 -1.33 -46.79 -19.98
N ASN A 239 -1.44 -45.54 -20.43
CA ASN A 239 -0.43 -44.89 -21.26
C ASN A 239 0.51 -44.02 -20.42
N PHE A 240 -0.03 -43.32 -19.41
CA PHE A 240 0.73 -42.33 -18.64
C PHE A 240 0.47 -42.48 -17.14
N THR A 241 1.43 -42.02 -16.34
CA THR A 241 1.25 -41.78 -14.91
C THR A 241 1.79 -40.40 -14.56
N ILE A 242 1.25 -39.81 -13.50
CA ILE A 242 1.78 -38.59 -12.91
C ILE A 242 2.60 -39.00 -11.69
N ARG A 243 3.85 -38.57 -11.65
CA ARG A 243 4.77 -38.79 -10.54
C ARG A 243 4.99 -37.44 -9.85
N ASP A 244 4.33 -37.26 -8.72
CA ASP A 244 4.56 -36.11 -7.84
C ASP A 244 5.98 -36.20 -7.25
N ASN A 245 6.77 -35.13 -7.39
CA ASN A 245 8.15 -35.09 -6.93
C ASN A 245 8.29 -34.56 -5.50
N GLN A 246 7.19 -34.13 -4.85
CA GLN A 246 7.22 -33.55 -3.51
C GLN A 246 8.10 -32.28 -3.40
N ASP A 247 8.18 -31.52 -4.49
CA ASP A 247 8.93 -30.26 -4.58
C ASP A 247 8.18 -29.19 -5.39
N ASN A 248 6.84 -29.23 -5.35
CA ASN A 248 5.94 -28.42 -6.18
C ASN A 248 6.04 -28.67 -7.70
N THR A 249 6.69 -29.77 -8.09
CA THR A 249 6.70 -30.26 -9.46
C THR A 249 6.18 -31.68 -9.58
N ALA A 250 5.78 -32.07 -10.79
CA ALA A 250 5.41 -33.44 -11.10
C ALA A 250 5.85 -33.83 -12.51
N GLY A 251 6.27 -35.08 -12.68
CA GLY A 251 6.59 -35.64 -13.99
C GLY A 251 5.41 -36.37 -14.61
N ILE A 252 5.09 -36.08 -15.87
CA ILE A 252 4.32 -37.00 -16.71
C ILE A 252 5.27 -38.10 -17.18
N VAL A 253 4.98 -39.35 -16.85
CA VAL A 253 5.84 -40.50 -17.16
C VAL A 253 5.11 -41.49 -18.05
N ALA A 254 5.80 -42.02 -19.06
CA ALA A 254 5.29 -43.07 -19.93
C ALA A 254 5.10 -44.38 -19.14
N ARG A 255 3.92 -45.00 -19.19
CA ARG A 255 3.62 -46.25 -18.50
C ARG A 255 3.76 -47.48 -19.38
N ARG A 256 3.65 -47.31 -20.69
CA ARG A 256 3.87 -48.37 -21.69
C ARG A 256 4.99 -47.96 -22.64
N SER A 257 5.60 -48.94 -23.28
CA SER A 257 6.43 -48.74 -24.45
C SER A 257 5.56 -48.66 -25.72
N THR A 258 6.19 -48.40 -26.86
CA THR A 258 5.57 -48.49 -28.22
C THR A 258 4.43 -47.50 -28.47
N PHE A 259 4.69 -46.21 -28.30
CA PHE A 259 3.82 -45.18 -28.88
C PHE A 259 4.06 -45.10 -30.39
N THR A 260 2.98 -45.14 -31.17
CA THR A 260 3.04 -44.96 -32.63
C THR A 260 1.96 -43.97 -33.07
N ARG A 261 2.27 -43.13 -34.06
CA ARG A 261 1.28 -42.23 -34.68
C ARG A 261 0.23 -42.98 -35.48
N LYS A 262 0.51 -44.22 -35.91
CA LYS A 262 -0.45 -45.08 -36.60
C LYS A 262 -1.60 -45.47 -35.66
N ASP A 263 -1.30 -45.72 -34.39
CA ASP A 263 -2.32 -46.07 -33.40
C ASP A 263 -3.06 -44.82 -32.92
N ARG A 264 -2.31 -43.77 -32.57
CA ARG A 264 -2.89 -42.53 -32.07
C ARG A 264 -1.89 -41.38 -32.19
N THR A 265 -2.36 -40.25 -32.70
CA THR A 265 -1.54 -39.03 -32.87
C THR A 265 -1.56 -38.14 -31.63
N GLN A 266 -2.59 -38.22 -30.80
CA GLN A 266 -2.75 -37.40 -29.60
C GLN A 266 -3.45 -38.14 -28.46
N TYR A 267 -3.04 -37.84 -27.22
CA TYR A 267 -3.69 -38.30 -26.01
C TYR A 267 -4.13 -37.10 -25.16
N LEU A 268 -5.30 -37.22 -24.55
CA LEU A 268 -5.80 -36.25 -23.58
C LEU A 268 -5.52 -36.77 -22.17
N LEU A 269 -4.79 -36.00 -21.39
CA LEU A 269 -4.45 -36.30 -20.01
C LEU A 269 -5.02 -35.22 -19.09
N PRO A 270 -6.11 -35.49 -18.35
CA PRO A 270 -6.64 -34.55 -17.38
C PRO A 270 -5.80 -34.63 -16.09
N VAL A 271 -5.08 -33.55 -15.81
CA VAL A 271 -4.23 -33.34 -14.65
C VAL A 271 -5.01 -32.53 -13.63
N VAL A 272 -5.10 -33.04 -12.41
CA VAL A 272 -5.62 -32.33 -11.24
C VAL A 272 -4.44 -31.75 -10.47
N VAL A 273 -4.54 -30.47 -10.13
CA VAL A 273 -3.61 -29.79 -9.22
C VAL A 273 -4.42 -29.38 -7.99
N THR A 274 -3.91 -29.70 -6.81
CA THR A 274 -4.52 -29.38 -5.51
C THR A 274 -3.51 -28.61 -4.68
N ASP A 275 -3.95 -27.54 -4.03
CA ASP A 275 -3.11 -26.78 -3.11
C ASP A 275 -3.03 -27.46 -1.73
N SER A 276 -2.33 -26.83 -0.81
CA SER A 276 -2.24 -27.25 0.61
C SER A 276 -2.96 -26.26 1.54
N GLY A 277 -3.81 -25.42 0.97
CA GLY A 277 -4.58 -24.43 1.69
C GLY A 277 -5.67 -25.05 2.57
N SER A 278 -6.34 -24.20 3.34
CA SER A 278 -7.44 -24.61 4.22
C SER A 278 -8.66 -23.70 4.02
N PRO A 279 -9.71 -24.15 3.32
CA PRO A 279 -9.86 -25.47 2.70
C PRO A 279 -8.93 -25.66 1.50
N ALA A 280 -8.54 -26.90 1.22
CA ALA A 280 -7.74 -27.19 0.04
C ALA A 280 -8.59 -27.05 -1.23
N LEU A 281 -8.11 -26.30 -2.21
CA LEU A 281 -8.78 -26.08 -3.48
C LEU A 281 -8.07 -26.81 -4.61
N SER A 282 -8.79 -27.09 -5.71
CA SER A 282 -8.27 -27.92 -6.80
C SER A 282 -8.81 -27.50 -8.15
N SER A 283 -7.97 -27.58 -9.17
CA SER A 283 -8.36 -27.39 -10.57
C SER A 283 -8.01 -28.60 -11.43
N THR A 284 -8.69 -28.75 -12.57
CA THR A 284 -8.38 -29.78 -13.55
C THR A 284 -8.04 -29.14 -14.89
N SER A 285 -6.87 -29.46 -15.43
CA SER A 285 -6.39 -29.03 -16.75
C SER A 285 -6.19 -30.25 -17.65
N THR A 286 -6.73 -30.23 -18.87
CA THR A 286 -6.56 -31.34 -19.82
C THR A 286 -5.42 -31.04 -20.80
N LEU A 287 -4.31 -31.75 -20.64
CA LEU A 287 -3.15 -31.65 -21.51
C LEU A 287 -3.30 -32.53 -22.76
N THR A 288 -2.91 -32.00 -23.91
CA THR A 288 -2.86 -32.75 -25.17
C THR A 288 -1.42 -33.20 -25.44
N ILE A 289 -1.15 -34.49 -25.27
CA ILE A 289 0.16 -35.10 -25.55
C ILE A 289 0.20 -35.53 -27.01
N SER A 290 1.08 -34.92 -27.81
CA SER A 290 1.23 -35.25 -29.24
C SER A 290 2.28 -36.32 -29.48
N VAL A 291 2.00 -37.28 -30.35
CA VAL A 291 2.97 -38.32 -30.76
C VAL A 291 3.68 -37.87 -32.04
N CYS A 292 5.00 -37.99 -32.09
CA CYS A 292 5.79 -37.60 -33.26
C CYS A 292 6.90 -38.59 -33.60
N SER A 293 7.34 -38.58 -34.86
CA SER A 293 8.63 -39.20 -35.23
C SER A 293 9.75 -38.36 -34.66
N CYS A 294 10.56 -38.94 -33.78
CA CYS A 294 11.68 -38.22 -33.21
C CYS A 294 12.88 -38.20 -34.13
N GLN A 295 13.55 -37.04 -34.16
CA GLN A 295 14.89 -36.90 -34.71
C GLN A 295 15.92 -37.53 -33.74
N PRO A 296 17.17 -37.79 -34.17
CA PRO A 296 18.21 -38.37 -33.31
C PRO A 296 18.47 -37.60 -32.00
N ALA A 297 18.07 -36.33 -31.93
CA ALA A 297 18.19 -35.47 -30.76
C ALA A 297 16.97 -35.49 -29.81
N GLY A 298 16.01 -36.41 -29.98
CA GLY A 298 14.88 -36.59 -29.07
C GLY A 298 13.80 -35.50 -29.11
N HIS A 299 13.86 -34.59 -30.09
CA HIS A 299 12.85 -33.55 -30.29
C HIS A 299 11.86 -33.95 -31.40
N CYS A 300 10.58 -33.61 -31.21
CA CYS A 300 9.65 -33.61 -32.33
C CYS A 300 10.05 -32.52 -33.32
N PRO A 301 10.03 -32.78 -34.64
CA PRO A 301 9.96 -31.69 -35.58
C PRO A 301 8.65 -30.95 -35.29
N THR A 302 8.75 -29.75 -34.71
CA THR A 302 7.67 -28.77 -34.84
C THR A 302 7.49 -28.64 -36.33
N GLY A 303 6.41 -29.20 -36.86
CA GLY A 303 6.00 -28.95 -38.23
C GLY A 303 5.84 -27.45 -38.32
N GLY A 304 6.89 -26.77 -38.75
CA GLY A 304 6.80 -25.40 -39.17
C GLY A 304 5.70 -25.44 -40.22
N VAL A 305 4.58 -24.81 -39.90
CA VAL A 305 4.23 -23.70 -40.76
C VAL A 305 5.49 -22.84 -40.83
N GLU A 306 6.38 -23.19 -41.77
CA GLU A 306 7.06 -22.14 -42.50
C GLU A 306 5.90 -21.31 -43.03
N ALA A 307 5.51 -20.30 -42.24
CA ALA A 307 5.18 -19.05 -42.86
C ALA A 307 6.36 -18.83 -43.79
N LEU A 308 6.14 -19.09 -45.08
CA LEU A 308 6.89 -18.46 -46.15
C LEU A 308 6.74 -16.97 -45.85
N ALA A 309 7.60 -16.47 -44.96
CA ALA A 309 8.01 -15.10 -44.94
C ALA A 309 8.72 -14.95 -46.28
N LEU A 310 7.92 -14.73 -47.32
CA LEU A 310 8.33 -13.96 -48.46
C LEU A 310 8.94 -12.71 -47.85
N SER A 311 10.26 -12.71 -47.76
CA SER A 311 11.07 -11.52 -47.55
C SER A 311 10.94 -10.68 -48.81
N MET A 312 9.72 -10.22 -49.10
CA MET A 312 9.52 -9.06 -49.95
C MET A 312 9.66 -7.88 -49.00
N GLY A 313 10.89 -7.36 -48.95
CA GLY A 313 11.17 -6.07 -48.36
C GLY A 313 10.41 -4.99 -49.12
N LEU A 314 9.15 -4.80 -48.75
CA LEU A 314 8.33 -3.68 -49.17
C LEU A 314 8.07 -2.85 -47.92
N SER A 315 8.64 -1.64 -47.91
CA SER A 315 8.46 -0.71 -46.80
C SER A 315 6.98 -0.34 -46.66
N LEU A 316 6.57 0.06 -45.46
CA LEU A 316 5.20 0.49 -45.18
C LEU A 316 4.71 1.58 -46.18
N GLN A 317 5.63 2.40 -46.70
CA GLN A 317 5.34 3.40 -47.73
C GLN A 317 4.96 2.79 -49.09
N THR A 318 5.61 1.69 -49.49
CA THR A 318 5.25 0.98 -50.73
C THR A 318 3.91 0.26 -50.63
N LEU A 319 3.55 -0.24 -49.44
CA LEU A 319 2.25 -0.88 -49.21
C LEU A 319 1.11 0.13 -49.22
N LEU A 320 1.31 1.32 -48.62
CA LEU A 320 0.39 2.46 -48.72
C LEU A 320 0.23 2.95 -50.16
N GLY A 321 1.32 3.02 -50.93
CA GLY A 321 1.27 3.39 -52.35
C GLY A 321 0.48 2.41 -53.21
N LEU A 322 0.67 1.10 -53.00
CA LEU A 322 -0.10 0.06 -53.69
C LEU A 322 -1.60 0.12 -53.35
N LEU A 323 -1.95 0.41 -52.09
CA LEU A 323 -3.33 0.52 -51.64
C LEU A 323 -4.03 1.76 -52.22
N VAL A 324 -3.31 2.89 -52.33
CA VAL A 324 -3.81 4.10 -53.01
C VAL A 324 -4.02 3.85 -54.50
N CYS A 325 -3.07 3.19 -55.19
CA CYS A 325 -3.22 2.84 -56.60
C CYS A 325 -4.42 1.91 -56.85
N LEU A 326 -4.66 0.93 -55.99
CA LEU A 326 -5.81 0.03 -56.10
C LEU A 326 -7.13 0.78 -55.94
N VAL A 327 -7.20 1.70 -54.96
CA VAL A 327 -8.41 2.52 -54.74
C VAL A 327 -8.67 3.45 -55.93
N THR A 328 -7.64 4.08 -56.51
CA THR A 328 -7.81 4.93 -57.70
C THR A 328 -8.20 4.14 -58.94
N LEU A 329 -7.60 2.96 -59.15
CA LEU A 329 -7.96 2.09 -60.28
C LEU A 329 -9.39 1.56 -60.18
N THR A 330 -9.89 1.28 -58.96
CA THR A 330 -11.28 0.89 -58.77
C THR A 330 -12.26 2.06 -58.88
N ALA A 331 -11.82 3.29 -58.60
CA ALA A 331 -12.65 4.49 -58.73
C ALA A 331 -12.91 4.85 -60.20
N ASP A 332 -11.90 4.71 -61.07
CA ASP A 332 -12.06 4.95 -62.52
C ASP A 332 -12.86 3.86 -63.25
N LEU A 333 -13.03 2.68 -62.65
CA LEU A 333 -13.88 1.60 -63.17
C LEU A 333 -15.35 1.74 -62.75
N LEU A 334 -15.67 2.68 -61.86
CA LEU A 334 -17.01 2.93 -61.30
C LEU A 334 -17.60 4.30 -61.68
N SER A 335 -16.95 5.05 -62.59
CA SER A 335 -17.45 6.29 -63.19
C SER A 335 -17.75 6.13 -64.68
#